data_AF-A0A956BAT1-F1
#
_entry.id   AF-A0A956BAT1-F1
#
_cell.length_a   1.000
_cell.length_b   1.000
_cell.length_c   1.000
_cell.angle_alpha   90.00
_cell.angle_beta   90.00
_cell.angle_gamma   90.00
#
_symmetry.space_group_name_H-M   'P 1'
#
loop_
_entity.id
_entity.type
_entity.pdbx_description
1 polymer ?
#
loop_
_entity_poly.entity_id
_entity_poly.type
_entity_poly.pdbx_seq_one_letter_code
_entity_poly.pdbx_strand_id
1 'polypeptide(L)'
;DAAWLPFRAEQTFVAPTPGFVWVVEVRGPAGLPLRGVDRYLDGRGGMRIEVAGLFPIVDAAGPTIDQGTLVRFLAETIWFPSAALEPYLRWEAVDDHAVRARVAYGGVEAAGVFHVDDAGDPVRFEARRYRDDVLTDWIVENDPASFATLDGVRVPTRSTITWRDADGRAWTWLRLEVQRIERGASAPSGSPDAGGGRLAATR
;
A
#
# COMPACT_ATOMS: atom_id res chain seq x y z
N ASP A 1 15.89 4.48 -19.48
CA ASP A 1 14.60 4.54 -18.77
C ASP A 1 13.49 5.02 -19.70
N ALA A 2 12.38 4.29 -19.74
CA ALA A 2 11.17 4.73 -20.42
C ALA A 2 10.51 5.87 -19.61
N ALA A 3 9.82 6.78 -20.28
CA ALA A 3 9.06 7.83 -19.59
C ALA A 3 7.96 7.21 -18.73
N TRP A 4 7.83 7.70 -17.50
CA TRP A 4 6.80 7.25 -16.58
C TRP A 4 5.41 7.75 -17.01
N LEU A 5 4.41 6.86 -16.94
CA LEU A 5 3.04 7.22 -17.29
C LEU A 5 2.37 7.98 -16.13
N PRO A 6 1.75 9.15 -16.39
CA PRO A 6 0.98 9.86 -15.38
C PRO A 6 -0.27 9.07 -15.01
N PHE A 7 -0.66 9.14 -13.74
CA PHE A 7 -1.88 8.51 -13.25
C PHE A 7 -2.57 9.37 -12.19
N ARG A 8 -3.85 9.06 -11.99
CA ARG A 8 -4.63 9.51 -10.83
C ARG A 8 -5.23 8.29 -10.16
N ALA A 9 -5.15 8.23 -8.85
CA ALA A 9 -5.68 7.12 -8.08
C ALA A 9 -6.47 7.60 -6.88
N GLU A 10 -7.53 6.86 -6.57
CA GLU A 10 -8.32 6.99 -5.35
C GLU A 10 -8.33 5.65 -4.63
N GLN A 11 -8.17 5.69 -3.32
CA GLN A 11 -8.18 4.53 -2.46
C GLN A 11 -9.19 4.73 -1.35
N THR A 12 -9.97 3.69 -1.06
CA THR A 12 -10.64 3.52 0.23
C THR A 12 -9.87 2.50 1.03
N PHE A 13 -9.48 2.83 2.26
CA PHE A 13 -8.75 1.97 3.19
C PHE A 13 -9.64 1.67 4.40
N VAL A 14 -9.56 0.46 4.93
CA VAL A 14 -10.35 0.00 6.08
C VAL A 14 -9.40 -0.64 7.09
N ALA A 15 -9.28 -0.06 8.29
CA ALA A 15 -8.47 -0.66 9.35
C ALA A 15 -9.17 -1.76 10.13
N PRO A 16 -10.42 -1.61 10.65
CA PRO A 16 -10.96 -2.60 11.60
C PRO A 16 -11.00 -4.04 11.05
N THR A 17 -11.14 -4.14 9.73
CA THR A 17 -10.94 -5.37 8.96
C THR A 17 -9.93 -5.03 7.86
N PRO A 18 -8.76 -5.69 7.78
CA PRO A 18 -7.74 -5.38 6.79
C PRO A 18 -8.35 -5.34 5.40
N GLY A 19 -8.33 -4.18 4.77
CA GLY A 19 -8.93 -4.03 3.47
C GLY A 19 -8.64 -2.69 2.81
N PHE A 20 -8.65 -2.73 1.48
CA PHE A 20 -8.63 -1.53 0.66
C PHE A 20 -9.27 -1.81 -0.70
N VAL A 21 -9.73 -0.74 -1.35
CA VAL A 21 -10.06 -0.72 -2.77
C VAL A 21 -9.33 0.48 -3.37
N TRP A 22 -8.44 0.21 -4.29
CA TRP A 22 -7.64 1.21 -5.02
C TRP A 22 -8.07 1.21 -6.47
N VAL A 23 -8.49 2.38 -6.96
CA VAL A 23 -8.87 2.61 -8.35
C VAL A 23 -7.87 3.57 -8.96
N VAL A 24 -7.33 3.23 -10.12
CA VAL A 24 -6.38 4.07 -10.85
C VAL A 24 -6.84 4.30 -12.27
N GLU A 25 -6.62 5.52 -12.74
CA GLU A 25 -6.73 5.91 -14.14
C GLU A 25 -5.35 6.29 -14.65
N VAL A 26 -4.91 5.59 -15.69
CA VAL A 26 -3.61 5.81 -16.33
C VAL A 26 -3.84 6.22 -17.78
N ARG A 27 -3.09 7.23 -18.24
CA ARG A 27 -2.99 7.51 -19.67
C ARG A 27 -1.88 6.63 -20.25
N GLY A 28 -2.29 5.52 -20.86
CA GLY A 28 -1.39 4.56 -21.49
C GLY A 28 -0.71 5.11 -22.75
N PRO A 29 0.12 4.28 -23.42
CA PRO A 29 0.75 4.62 -24.68
C PRO A 29 -0.27 5.10 -25.72
N ALA A 30 0.11 6.12 -26.51
CA ALA A 30 -0.76 6.77 -27.50
C ALA A 30 -2.07 7.36 -26.94
N GLY A 31 -2.15 7.61 -25.63
CA GLY A 31 -3.32 8.23 -25.00
C GLY A 31 -4.45 7.26 -24.67
N LEU A 32 -4.23 5.95 -24.78
CA LEU A 32 -5.22 4.94 -24.44
C LEU A 32 -5.59 5.00 -22.94
N PRO A 33 -6.87 5.20 -22.58
CA PRO A 33 -7.27 5.20 -21.18
C PRO A 33 -7.21 3.78 -20.62
N LEU A 34 -6.49 3.62 -19.51
CA LEU A 34 -6.43 2.38 -18.75
C LEU A 34 -7.04 2.62 -17.37
N ARG A 35 -7.86 1.69 -16.91
CA ARG A 35 -8.43 1.70 -15.56
C ARG A 35 -7.99 0.46 -14.81
N GLY A 36 -7.37 0.64 -13.65
CA GLY A 36 -6.99 -0.46 -12.77
C GLY A 36 -7.82 -0.45 -11.49
N VAL A 37 -8.14 -1.63 -10.98
CA VAL A 37 -8.69 -1.84 -9.65
C VAL A 37 -7.81 -2.88 -8.95
N ASP A 38 -7.26 -2.52 -7.80
CA ASP A 38 -6.60 -3.44 -6.89
C ASP A 38 -7.35 -3.42 -5.56
N ARG A 39 -7.56 -4.58 -4.94
CA ARG A 39 -8.34 -4.68 -3.72
C ARG A 39 -7.87 -5.79 -2.82
N TYR A 40 -8.11 -5.61 -1.52
CA TYR A 40 -8.10 -6.67 -0.53
C TYR A 40 -9.36 -6.54 0.30
N LEU A 41 -10.18 -7.59 0.36
CA LEU A 41 -11.43 -7.63 1.12
C LEU A 41 -11.62 -9.04 1.69
N ASP A 42 -11.89 -9.14 2.99
CA ASP A 42 -12.22 -10.40 3.67
C ASP A 42 -11.25 -11.56 3.39
N GLY A 43 -9.94 -11.27 3.41
CA GLY A 43 -8.92 -12.29 3.16
C GLY A 43 -8.61 -12.52 1.68
N ARG A 44 -9.25 -11.80 0.75
CA ARG A 44 -9.13 -12.01 -0.69
C ARG A 44 -8.58 -10.79 -1.40
N GLY A 45 -7.46 -10.99 -2.09
CA GLY A 45 -6.88 -10.06 -3.03
C GLY A 45 -7.51 -10.17 -4.42
N GLY A 46 -7.47 -9.08 -5.18
CA GLY A 46 -7.85 -9.13 -6.58
C GLY A 46 -7.35 -7.92 -7.34
N MET A 47 -6.83 -8.15 -8.54
CA MET A 47 -6.37 -7.11 -9.44
C MET A 47 -7.05 -7.23 -10.79
N ARG A 48 -7.59 -6.13 -11.29
CA ARG A 48 -8.23 -6.05 -12.60
C ARG A 48 -7.77 -4.80 -13.33
N ILE A 49 -7.33 -4.94 -14.57
CA ILE A 49 -6.96 -3.81 -15.44
C ILE A 49 -7.77 -3.89 -16.71
N GLU A 50 -8.39 -2.77 -17.10
CA GLU A 50 -9.26 -2.63 -18.24
C GLU A 50 -8.77 -1.54 -19.20
N VAL A 51 -8.90 -1.79 -20.50
CA VAL A 51 -8.71 -0.78 -21.54
C VAL A 51 -10.05 -0.10 -21.80
N ALA A 52 -10.05 1.23 -21.78
CA ALA A 52 -11.23 2.09 -21.92
C ALA A 52 -12.37 1.77 -20.95
N GLY A 53 -12.06 1.10 -19.81
CA GLY A 53 -13.05 0.66 -18.83
C GLY A 53 -14.01 -0.43 -19.33
N LEU A 54 -13.68 -1.09 -20.45
CA LEU A 54 -14.59 -2.03 -21.12
C LEU A 54 -13.95 -3.41 -21.33
N PHE A 55 -12.66 -3.47 -21.67
CA PHE A 55 -11.99 -4.72 -22.04
C PHE A 55 -10.93 -5.11 -21.00
N PRO A 56 -11.14 -6.17 -20.19
CA PRO A 56 -10.14 -6.59 -19.21
C PRO A 56 -8.91 -7.17 -19.92
N ILE A 57 -7.73 -6.68 -19.53
CA ILE A 57 -6.43 -7.18 -19.99
C ILE A 57 -5.63 -7.85 -18.87
N VAL A 58 -5.99 -7.61 -17.61
CA VAL A 58 -5.51 -8.33 -16.44
C VAL A 58 -6.70 -8.64 -15.57
N ASP A 59 -6.82 -9.89 -15.13
CA ASP A 59 -7.75 -10.34 -14.11
C ASP A 59 -7.02 -11.41 -13.27
N ALA A 60 -6.57 -11.02 -12.08
CA ALA A 60 -5.69 -11.82 -11.23
C ALA A 60 -6.30 -11.98 -9.84
N ALA A 61 -6.32 -13.23 -9.37
CA ALA A 61 -6.78 -13.62 -8.04
C ALA A 61 -6.05 -14.90 -7.61
N GLY A 62 -6.15 -15.24 -6.34
CA GLY A 62 -5.59 -16.47 -5.77
C GLY A 62 -4.54 -16.22 -4.69
N PRO A 63 -3.97 -17.28 -4.10
CA PRO A 63 -3.19 -17.18 -2.86
C PRO A 63 -1.99 -16.23 -2.92
N THR A 64 -1.31 -16.15 -4.07
CA THR A 64 -0.16 -15.23 -4.27
C THR A 64 -0.62 -13.77 -4.31
N ILE A 65 -1.78 -13.49 -4.92
CA ILE A 65 -2.41 -12.17 -4.94
C ILE A 65 -2.96 -11.81 -3.56
N ASP A 66 -3.59 -12.76 -2.85
CA ASP A 66 -4.10 -12.59 -1.49
C ASP A 66 -2.95 -12.17 -0.55
N GLN A 67 -1.82 -12.87 -0.57
CA GLN A 67 -0.63 -12.51 0.22
C GLN A 67 -0.05 -11.16 -0.21
N GLY A 68 0.07 -10.93 -1.51
CA GLY A 68 0.72 -9.73 -2.03
C GLY A 68 -0.07 -8.45 -1.78
N THR A 69 -1.40 -8.53 -1.76
CA THR A 69 -2.29 -7.42 -1.41
C THR A 69 -2.34 -7.20 0.10
N LEU A 70 -2.21 -8.26 0.92
CA LEU A 70 -2.05 -8.10 2.37
C LEU A 70 -0.71 -7.45 2.77
N VAL A 71 0.39 -7.77 2.06
CA VAL A 71 1.67 -7.05 2.21
C VAL A 71 1.52 -5.56 1.88
N ARG A 72 0.79 -5.25 0.80
CA ARG A 72 0.51 -3.87 0.42
C ARG A 72 -0.30 -3.16 1.51
N PHE A 73 -1.40 -3.77 1.98
CA PHE A 73 -2.18 -3.24 3.10
C PHE A 73 -1.29 -2.90 4.30
N LEU A 74 -0.41 -3.84 4.68
CA LEU A 74 0.51 -3.65 5.79
C LEU A 74 1.41 -2.42 5.57
N ALA A 75 2.04 -2.27 4.41
CA ALA A 75 2.90 -1.15 4.10
C ALA A 75 2.18 0.21 4.14
N GLU A 76 0.90 0.23 3.74
CA GLU A 76 0.07 1.43 3.66
C GLU A 76 -0.52 1.86 5.02
N THR A 77 -0.34 1.07 6.09
CA THR A 77 -0.73 1.44 7.45
C THR A 77 -0.10 2.76 7.92
N ILE A 78 1.04 3.16 7.34
CA ILE A 78 1.69 4.46 7.62
C ILE A 78 0.81 5.66 7.24
N TRP A 79 -0.12 5.50 6.29
CA TRP A 79 -1.07 6.54 5.90
C TRP A 79 -2.34 6.54 6.78
N PHE A 80 -2.62 5.41 7.45
CA PHE A 80 -3.75 5.22 8.35
C PHE A 80 -3.29 4.56 9.66
N PRO A 81 -2.48 5.25 10.49
CA PRO A 81 -1.77 4.63 11.62
C PRO A 81 -2.65 4.03 12.71
N SER A 82 -3.95 4.36 12.77
CA SER A 82 -4.90 3.65 13.63
C SER A 82 -4.98 2.16 13.32
N ALA A 83 -4.73 1.75 12.06
CA ALA A 83 -4.59 0.34 11.68
C ALA A 83 -3.50 -0.39 12.47
N ALA A 84 -2.44 0.31 12.87
CA ALA A 84 -1.33 -0.29 13.60
C ALA A 84 -1.73 -0.84 14.98
N LEU A 85 -2.87 -0.40 15.52
CA LEU A 85 -3.39 -0.77 16.83
C LEU A 85 -4.34 -1.98 16.78
N GLU A 86 -4.70 -2.43 15.59
CA GLU A 86 -5.68 -3.49 15.40
C GLU A 86 -5.12 -4.88 15.78
N PRO A 87 -5.94 -5.79 16.32
CA PRO A 87 -5.48 -7.05 16.91
C PRO A 87 -4.95 -8.08 15.91
N TYR A 88 -5.21 -7.88 14.62
CA TYR A 88 -4.64 -8.70 13.55
C TYR A 88 -3.17 -8.35 13.25
N LEU A 89 -2.67 -7.23 13.78
CA LEU A 89 -1.26 -6.86 13.71
C LEU A 89 -0.52 -7.22 14.99
N ARG A 90 0.67 -7.78 14.81
CA ARG A 90 1.63 -8.04 15.87
C ARG A 90 2.95 -7.40 15.53
N TRP A 91 3.57 -6.80 16.53
CA TRP A 91 4.80 -6.04 16.39
C TRP A 91 5.92 -6.70 17.19
N GLU A 92 7.11 -6.71 16.61
CA GLU A 92 8.32 -7.28 17.19
C GLU A 92 9.47 -6.31 16.92
N ALA A 93 10.09 -5.77 17.98
CA ALA A 93 11.26 -4.92 17.83
C ALA A 93 12.41 -5.73 17.22
N VAL A 94 13.08 -5.16 16.21
CA VAL A 94 14.26 -5.77 15.58
C VAL A 94 15.52 -5.10 16.11
N ASP A 95 15.53 -3.76 16.09
CA ASP A 95 16.54 -2.89 16.69
C ASP A 95 15.93 -1.48 16.94
N ASP A 96 16.75 -0.50 17.31
CA ASP A 96 16.32 0.87 17.65
C ASP A 96 15.64 1.61 16.47
N HIS A 97 15.90 1.18 15.23
CA HIS A 97 15.39 1.81 14.01
C HIS A 97 14.58 0.85 13.13
N ALA A 98 14.24 -0.33 13.63
CA ALA A 98 13.52 -1.33 12.87
C ALA A 98 12.49 -2.10 13.71
N VAL A 99 11.28 -2.20 13.18
CA VAL A 99 10.19 -2.97 13.78
C VAL A 99 9.60 -3.93 12.73
N ARG A 100 9.50 -5.20 13.10
CA ARG A 100 8.83 -6.21 12.29
C ARG A 100 7.35 -6.21 12.62
N ALA A 101 6.53 -6.15 11.57
CA ALA A 101 5.09 -6.28 11.64
C ALA A 101 4.66 -7.61 11.01
N ARG A 102 3.77 -8.33 11.69
CA ARG A 102 3.11 -9.53 11.19
C ARG A 102 1.61 -9.30 11.17
N VAL A 103 0.98 -9.60 10.04
CA VAL A 103 -0.46 -9.52 9.84
C VAL A 103 -1.00 -10.90 9.54
N ALA A 104 -2.11 -11.27 10.19
CA ALA A 104 -2.83 -12.50 9.92
C ALA A 104 -4.33 -12.23 9.88
N TYR A 105 -4.96 -12.44 8.72
CA TYR A 105 -6.39 -12.19 8.54
C TYR A 105 -6.96 -13.06 7.42
N GLY A 106 -8.17 -13.59 7.61
CA GLY A 106 -8.87 -14.38 6.58
C GLY A 106 -8.11 -15.62 6.09
N GLY A 107 -7.24 -16.21 6.94
CA GLY A 107 -6.39 -17.35 6.58
C GLY A 107 -5.14 -16.99 5.75
N VAL A 108 -4.85 -15.69 5.58
CA VAL A 108 -3.67 -15.18 4.88
C VAL A 108 -2.74 -14.54 5.91
N GLU A 109 -1.45 -14.80 5.76
CA GLU A 109 -0.41 -14.19 6.59
C GLU A 109 0.58 -13.40 5.74
N ALA A 110 1.04 -12.27 6.27
CA ALA A 110 2.13 -11.51 5.70
C ALA A 110 2.99 -10.89 6.79
N ALA A 111 4.22 -10.54 6.44
CA ALA A 111 5.14 -9.86 7.33
C ALA A 111 6.02 -8.88 6.56
N GLY A 112 6.45 -7.83 7.23
CA GLY A 112 7.42 -6.89 6.73
C GLY A 112 8.15 -6.18 7.87
N VAL A 113 9.20 -5.46 7.54
CA VAL A 113 9.99 -4.66 8.46
C VAL A 113 9.86 -3.21 8.08
N PHE A 114 9.40 -2.39 9.00
CA PHE A 114 9.49 -0.93 8.90
C PHE A 114 10.82 -0.48 9.47
N HIS A 115 11.48 0.40 8.75
CA HIS A 115 12.62 1.15 9.23
C HIS A 115 12.20 2.60 9.48
N VAL A 116 12.60 3.12 10.63
CA VAL A 116 12.27 4.47 11.08
C VAL A 116 13.55 5.29 11.26
N ASP A 117 13.46 6.60 11.06
CA ASP A 117 14.54 7.51 11.42
C ASP A 117 14.56 7.84 12.93
N ASP A 118 15.47 8.72 13.35
CA ASP A 118 15.60 9.16 14.75
C ASP A 118 14.33 9.86 15.29
N ALA A 119 13.46 10.36 14.42
CA ALA A 119 12.19 10.98 14.79
C ALA A 119 11.03 9.97 14.86
N GLY A 120 11.28 8.71 14.49
CA GLY A 120 10.27 7.66 14.38
C GLY A 120 9.47 7.70 13.08
N ASP A 121 9.86 8.53 12.10
CA ASP A 121 9.18 8.61 10.81
C ASP A 121 9.53 7.35 9.97
N PRO A 122 8.54 6.61 9.41
CA PRO A 122 8.79 5.41 8.62
C PRO A 122 9.41 5.76 7.26
N VAL A 123 10.72 5.60 7.15
CA VAL A 123 11.48 5.93 5.93
C VAL A 123 11.55 4.79 4.93
N ARG A 124 11.39 3.54 5.38
CA ARG A 124 11.45 2.36 4.51
C ARG A 124 10.59 1.21 5.03
N PHE A 125 10.02 0.45 4.11
CA PHE A 125 9.36 -0.83 4.41
C PHE A 125 9.93 -1.91 3.49
N GLU A 126 10.24 -3.08 4.05
CA GLU A 126 10.69 -4.25 3.29
C GLU A 126 9.84 -5.46 3.61
N ALA A 127 9.39 -6.17 2.58
CA ALA A 127 8.68 -7.42 2.72
C ALA A 127 9.02 -8.38 1.59
N ARG A 128 8.69 -9.64 1.81
CA ARG A 128 8.68 -10.67 0.77
C ARG A 128 7.29 -10.72 0.16
N ARG A 129 7.19 -10.43 -1.14
CA ARG A 129 5.93 -10.37 -1.87
C ARG A 129 6.02 -11.22 -3.14
N TYR A 130 4.96 -11.92 -3.48
CA TYR A 130 4.91 -12.65 -4.76
C TYR A 130 4.92 -11.68 -5.94
N ARG A 131 5.88 -11.90 -6.85
CA ARG A 131 5.88 -11.36 -8.20
C ARG A 131 5.68 -12.56 -9.12
N ASP A 132 4.48 -12.66 -9.68
CA ASP A 132 3.98 -13.90 -10.28
C ASP A 132 4.01 -15.03 -9.22
N ASP A 133 4.76 -16.10 -9.45
CA ASP A 133 4.89 -17.22 -8.50
C ASP A 133 6.21 -17.18 -7.69
N VAL A 134 7.01 -16.13 -7.85
CA VAL A 134 8.31 -16.00 -7.18
C VAL A 134 8.24 -14.97 -6.07
N LEU A 135 8.48 -15.43 -4.84
CA LEU A 135 8.64 -14.55 -3.69
C LEU A 135 9.89 -13.69 -3.91
N THR A 136 9.72 -12.36 -3.91
CA THR A 136 10.75 -11.38 -4.29
C THR A 136 10.78 -10.26 -3.24
N ASP A 137 11.92 -9.59 -3.07
CA ASP A 137 11.99 -8.43 -2.19
C ASP A 137 11.15 -7.29 -2.78
N TRP A 138 10.27 -6.76 -1.95
CA TRP A 138 9.41 -5.64 -2.26
C TRP A 138 9.68 -4.54 -1.24
N ILE A 139 10.13 -3.39 -1.75
CA ILE A 139 10.69 -2.31 -0.95
C ILE A 139 9.88 -1.05 -1.22
N VAL A 140 9.46 -0.37 -0.17
CA VAL A 140 8.89 0.98 -0.22
C VAL A 140 9.87 1.92 0.45
N GLU A 141 10.24 2.99 -0.24
CA GLU A 141 11.08 4.07 0.29
C GLU A 141 10.25 5.34 0.33
N ASN A 142 10.16 5.94 1.51
CA ASN A 142 9.44 7.18 1.73
C ASN A 142 10.45 8.34 1.75
N ASP A 143 10.19 9.39 0.97
CA ASP A 143 11.08 10.55 0.94
C ASP A 143 10.99 11.30 2.28
N PRO A 144 12.08 11.39 3.07
CA PRO A 144 12.07 12.06 4.37
C PRO A 144 11.69 13.55 4.28
N ALA A 145 11.97 14.19 3.15
CA ALA A 145 11.60 15.59 2.92
C ALA A 145 10.12 15.77 2.52
N SER A 146 9.36 14.67 2.35
CA SER A 146 7.96 14.71 1.89
C SER A 146 6.93 14.63 3.01
N PHE A 147 7.36 14.47 4.26
CA PHE A 147 6.42 14.28 5.36
C PHE A 147 5.60 15.55 5.62
N ALA A 148 4.28 15.40 5.60
CA ALA A 148 3.33 16.48 5.82
C ALA A 148 2.20 16.01 6.74
N THR A 149 1.50 16.96 7.37
CA THR A 149 0.29 16.65 8.15
C THR A 149 -0.91 16.66 7.22
N LEU A 150 -1.51 15.49 6.98
CA LEU A 150 -2.75 15.33 6.22
C LEU A 150 -3.84 14.85 7.17
N ASP A 151 -4.95 15.59 7.22
CA ASP A 151 -6.09 15.30 8.10
C ASP A 151 -5.69 15.02 9.56
N GLY A 152 -4.73 15.78 10.09
CA GLY A 152 -4.26 15.67 11.48
C GLY A 152 -3.22 14.58 11.77
N VAL A 153 -2.72 13.87 10.75
CA VAL A 153 -1.68 12.85 10.90
C VAL A 153 -0.46 13.22 10.07
N ARG A 154 0.74 13.12 10.65
CA ARG A 154 2.01 13.26 9.94
C ARG A 154 2.32 11.98 9.16
N VAL A 155 2.42 12.09 7.84
CA VAL A 155 2.62 10.95 6.92
C VAL A 155 3.58 11.32 5.78
N PRO A 156 4.27 10.36 5.15
CA PRO A 156 5.02 10.63 3.94
C PRO A 156 4.07 10.88 2.77
N THR A 157 4.33 11.93 1.99
CA THR A 157 3.54 12.22 0.79
C THR A 157 4.17 11.70 -0.48
N ARG A 158 5.47 11.37 -0.51
CA ARG A 158 6.14 10.80 -1.68
C ARG A 158 6.78 9.46 -1.34
N SER A 159 6.43 8.43 -2.12
CA SER A 159 6.92 7.06 -1.93
C SER A 159 7.37 6.45 -3.25
N THR A 160 8.43 5.65 -3.19
CA THR A 160 8.98 4.89 -4.30
C THR A 160 8.91 3.40 -3.97
N ILE A 161 8.35 2.61 -4.88
CA ILE A 161 8.18 1.17 -4.73
C ILE A 161 9.12 0.47 -5.72
N THR A 162 9.96 -0.43 -5.21
CA THR A 162 11.00 -1.11 -5.96
C THR A 162 10.97 -2.61 -5.68
N TRP A 163 11.06 -3.42 -6.74
CA TRP A 163 11.34 -4.85 -6.64
C TRP A 163 12.83 -5.09 -6.68
N ARG A 164 13.34 -6.02 -5.86
CA ARG A 164 14.73 -6.48 -5.90
C ARG A 164 14.78 -8.01 -6.00
N ASP A 165 15.43 -8.54 -7.03
CA ASP A 165 15.58 -9.99 -7.18
C ASP A 165 16.70 -10.58 -6.32
N ALA A 166 16.87 -11.91 -6.41
CA ALA A 166 17.92 -12.63 -5.68
C ALA A 166 19.34 -12.25 -6.11
N ASP A 167 19.53 -11.69 -7.31
CA ASP A 167 20.82 -11.21 -7.82
C ASP A 167 21.09 -9.74 -7.41
N GLY A 168 20.17 -9.11 -6.67
CA GLY A 168 20.25 -7.72 -6.25
C GLY A 168 19.86 -6.71 -7.34
N ARG A 169 19.35 -7.17 -8.49
CA ARG A 169 18.84 -6.27 -9.54
C ARG A 169 17.56 -5.63 -9.05
N ALA A 170 17.47 -4.31 -9.24
CA ALA A 170 16.36 -3.51 -8.74
C ALA A 170 15.55 -2.89 -9.90
N TRP A 171 14.23 -2.91 -9.78
CA TRP A 171 13.31 -2.25 -10.71
C TRP A 171 12.29 -1.44 -9.94
N THR A 172 12.39 -0.12 -10.06
CA THR A 172 11.33 0.76 -9.56
C THR A 172 10.07 0.51 -10.37
N TRP A 173 8.99 0.14 -9.68
CA TRP A 173 7.70 -0.16 -10.28
C TRP A 173 6.76 1.04 -10.22
N LEU A 174 6.78 1.77 -9.11
CA LEU A 174 5.87 2.88 -8.87
C LEU A 174 6.59 4.01 -8.13
N ARG A 175 6.30 5.24 -8.54
CA ARG A 175 6.50 6.44 -7.72
C ARG A 175 5.14 7.11 -7.62
N LEU A 176 4.77 7.51 -6.41
CA LEU A 176 3.48 8.13 -6.15
C LEU A 176 3.66 9.33 -5.24
N GLU A 177 2.75 10.28 -5.39
CA GLU A 177 2.58 11.41 -4.50
C GLU A 177 1.15 11.44 -3.96
N VAL A 178 1.00 11.32 -2.65
CA VAL A 178 -0.27 11.45 -1.94
C VAL A 178 -0.67 12.93 -1.92
N GLN A 179 -1.80 13.23 -2.52
CA GLN A 179 -2.36 14.58 -2.61
C GLN A 179 -3.31 14.90 -1.46
N ARG A 180 -4.01 13.88 -0.95
CA ARG A 180 -5.00 14.03 0.12
C ARG A 180 -5.22 12.73 0.88
N ILE A 181 -5.50 12.86 2.17
CA ILE A 181 -6.10 11.83 3.02
C ILE A 181 -7.35 12.43 3.68
N GLU A 182 -8.42 11.64 3.77
CA GLU A 182 -9.66 11.96 4.48
C GLU A 182 -10.00 10.76 5.36
N ARG A 183 -9.86 10.86 6.68
CA ARG A 183 -10.19 9.76 7.60
C ARG A 183 -11.69 9.69 7.85
N GLY A 184 -12.19 8.47 8.07
CA GLY A 184 -13.61 8.25 8.35
C GLY A 184 -14.02 8.88 9.68
N ALA A 185 -15.14 9.61 9.70
CA ALA A 185 -15.68 10.17 10.93
C ALA A 185 -16.02 9.06 11.94
N SER A 186 -15.70 9.31 13.21
CA SER A 186 -15.98 8.47 14.37
C SER A 186 -17.40 7.88 14.36
N ALA A 187 -17.53 6.58 14.62
CA ALA A 187 -18.79 6.04 15.10
C ALA A 187 -19.23 6.81 16.37
N PRO A 188 -20.53 7.02 16.63
CA PRO A 188 -21.00 7.72 17.83
C PRO A 188 -20.82 6.85 19.07
N SER A 189 -19.57 6.68 19.52
CA SER A 189 -19.19 6.16 20.84
C SER A 189 -17.67 6.31 21.05
N GLY A 190 -17.21 7.51 21.42
CA GLY A 190 -16.01 7.75 22.24
C GLY A 190 -14.62 7.30 21.75
N SER A 191 -14.48 6.52 20.67
CA SER A 191 -13.19 6.17 20.07
C SER A 191 -12.89 7.12 18.91
N PRO A 192 -11.81 7.92 18.98
CA PRO A 192 -11.36 8.69 17.82
C PRO A 192 -10.81 7.71 16.76
N ASP A 193 -11.16 7.94 15.49
CA ASP A 193 -10.95 7.10 14.30
C ASP A 193 -11.85 5.87 14.14
N ALA A 194 -12.80 5.96 13.20
CA ALA A 194 -13.19 4.79 12.42
C ALA A 194 -11.98 4.50 11.51
N GLY A 195 -11.09 3.57 11.89
CA GLY A 195 -9.68 3.52 11.45
C GLY A 195 -9.37 3.40 9.94
N GLY A 196 -10.35 3.54 9.06
CA GLY A 196 -10.17 3.70 7.62
C GLY A 196 -10.28 5.13 7.11
N GLY A 197 -10.28 5.28 5.79
CA GLY A 197 -10.47 6.56 5.13
C GLY A 197 -10.28 6.51 3.62
N ARG A 198 -10.21 7.68 3.00
CA ARG A 198 -9.90 7.84 1.59
C ARG A 198 -8.52 8.46 1.39
N LEU A 199 -7.82 8.04 0.36
CA LEU A 199 -6.54 8.58 -0.06
C LEU A 199 -6.57 8.85 -1.56
N ALA A 200 -6.08 10.02 -1.98
CA ALA A 200 -5.90 10.35 -3.39
C ALA A 200 -4.40 10.50 -3.68
N ALA A 201 -3.94 9.90 -4.76
CA ALA A 201 -2.53 9.93 -5.17
C ALA A 201 -2.37 10.13 -6.68
N THR A 202 -1.24 10.70 -7.06
CA THR A 202 -0.88 10.97 -8.45
C THR A 202 0.55 10.61 -8.74
N ARG A 203 0.92 10.77 -10.00
CA ARG A 203 2.30 10.85 -10.46
C ARG A 203 2.46 11.91 -11.54
#